data_AF-A0A0M9AAC9-F1
#
_entry.id   AF-A0A0M9AAC9-F1
#
_cell.length_a   1.000
_cell.length_b   1.000
_cell.length_c   1.000
_cell.angle_alpha   90.00
_cell.angle_beta   90.00
_cell.angle_gamma   90.00
#
_symmetry.space_group_name_H-M   'P 1'
#
loop_
_entity.id
_entity.type
_entity.pdbx_description
1 polymer ?
#
loop_
_entity_poly.entity_id
_entity_poly.type
_entity_poly.pdbx_seq_one_letter_code
_entity_poly.pdbx_strand_id
1 'polypeptide(L)'
;MIAVKVEDLYYVRTFLVNERTAVVITESDVWHKRLGHANKEVLEDMKKENLVRGMSSNWKNECESCIEGKTSRRSHQRHEGRRTN
;
A
#
# COMPACT_ATOMS: atom_id res chain seq x y z
N MET A 1 -9.76 19.09 19.62
CA MET A 1 -10.92 18.34 20.14
C MET A 1 -11.32 18.98 21.45
N ILE A 2 -12.60 19.32 21.63
CA ILE A 2 -13.07 19.94 22.87
C ILE A 2 -14.09 19.00 23.50
N ALA A 3 -13.87 18.62 24.76
CA ALA A 3 -14.86 17.89 25.53
C ALA A 3 -15.91 18.88 26.03
N VAL A 4 -17.18 18.60 25.77
CA VAL A 4 -18.30 19.42 26.20
C VAL A 4 -19.14 18.60 27.17
N LYS A 5 -19.45 19.20 28.32
CA LYS A 5 -20.38 18.64 29.30
C LYS A 5 -21.75 19.25 29.07
N VAL A 6 -22.76 18.41 28.90
CA VAL A 6 -24.17 18.84 28.88
C VAL A 6 -24.91 17.96 29.87
N GLU A 7 -25.49 18.59 30.89
CA GLU A 7 -26.11 17.91 32.03
C GLU A 7 -25.12 16.90 32.68
N ASP A 8 -25.46 15.62 32.71
CA ASP A 8 -24.61 14.54 33.24
C ASP A 8 -23.83 13.79 32.15
N LEU A 9 -23.91 14.22 30.89
CA LEU A 9 -23.25 13.57 29.76
C LEU A 9 -22.02 14.35 29.30
N TYR A 10 -20.96 13.61 28.97
CA TYR A 10 -19.77 14.16 28.30
C TYR A 10 -19.72 13.65 26.87
N TYR A 11 -19.61 14.56 25.91
CA TYR A 11 -19.33 14.21 24.52
C TYR A 11 -18.12 14.98 23.99
N VAL A 12 -17.36 14.32 23.12
CA VAL A 12 -16.19 14.91 22.48
C VAL A 12 -16.62 15.50 21.15
N ARG A 13 -16.58 16.82 21.02
CA ARG A 13 -16.82 17.48 19.75
C ARG A 13 -15.54 17.39 18.92
N THR A 14 -15.51 16.43 18.00
CA THR A 14 -14.48 16.36 16.97
C THR A 14 -14.93 17.19 15.77
N PHE A 15 -14.16 18.20 15.41
CA PHE A 15 -14.28 18.82 14.10
C PHE A 15 -13.72 17.81 13.10
N LEU A 16 -14.59 17.19 12.30
CA LEU A 16 -14.14 16.47 11.12
C LEU A 16 -13.66 17.53 10.14
N VAL A 17 -12.38 17.91 10.23
CA VAL A 17 -11.71 18.51 9.09
C VAL A 17 -11.70 17.40 8.06
N ASN A 18 -12.60 17.51 7.09
CA ASN A 18 -12.67 16.64 5.93
C ASN A 18 -11.51 16.99 4.99
N GLU A 19 -10.29 16.96 5.52
CA GLU A 19 -9.12 16.81 4.69
C GLU A 19 -9.26 15.40 4.12
N ARG A 20 -9.64 15.34 2.84
CA ARG A 20 -9.49 14.16 2.02
C ARG A 20 -7.98 13.88 1.86
N THR A 21 -7.30 13.56 2.95
CA THR A 21 -6.20 12.60 2.95
C THR A 21 -6.80 11.19 2.87
N ALA A 22 -7.84 11.01 2.05
CA ALA A 22 -7.95 9.75 1.36
C ALA A 22 -6.72 9.73 0.47
N VAL A 23 -5.62 9.17 0.99
CA VAL A 23 -4.64 8.51 0.14
C VAL A 23 -5.49 7.84 -0.93
N VAL A 24 -5.25 8.16 -2.19
CA VAL A 24 -5.93 7.49 -3.31
C VAL A 24 -5.39 6.06 -3.29
N ILE A 25 -5.84 5.29 -2.30
CA ILE A 25 -5.68 3.86 -2.22
C ILE A 25 -6.60 3.42 -3.33
N THR A 26 -6.02 3.22 -4.51
CA THR A 26 -6.76 2.61 -5.60
C THR A 26 -7.31 1.30 -5.06
N GLU A 27 -8.51 0.93 -5.47
CA GLU A 27 -9.14 -0.26 -4.91
C GLU A 27 -8.25 -1.51 -5.14
N SER A 28 -7.43 -1.49 -6.20
CA SER A 28 -6.38 -2.47 -6.45
C SER A 28 -5.32 -2.53 -5.32
N ASP A 29 -4.86 -1.39 -4.78
CA ASP A 29 -3.91 -1.35 -3.65
C ASP A 29 -4.53 -1.93 -2.36
N VAL A 30 -5.85 -1.77 -2.16
CA VAL A 30 -6.57 -2.44 -1.07
C VAL A 30 -6.46 -3.96 -1.22
N TRP A 31 -6.80 -4.48 -2.41
CA TRP A 31 -6.80 -5.91 -2.66
C TRP A 31 -5.39 -6.51 -2.63
N HIS A 32 -4.39 -5.79 -3.14
CA HIS A 32 -2.99 -6.17 -2.99
C HIS A 32 -2.58 -6.38 -1.55
N LYS A 33 -2.87 -5.42 -0.66
CA LYS A 33 -2.52 -5.50 0.76
C LYS A 33 -3.30 -6.59 1.48
N ARG A 34 -4.62 -6.71 1.22
CA ARG A 34 -5.49 -7.74 1.82
C ARG A 34 -5.07 -9.16 1.48
N LEU A 35 -4.55 -9.37 0.27
CA LEU A 35 -4.10 -10.68 -0.21
C LEU A 35 -2.61 -10.94 0.09
N GLY A 36 -2.01 -10.17 1.00
CA GLY A 36 -0.62 -10.39 1.42
C GLY A 36 0.39 -9.95 0.36
N HIS A 37 0.23 -8.75 -0.19
CA HIS A 37 1.10 -8.19 -1.22
C HIS A 37 1.10 -8.97 -2.54
N ALA A 38 -0.08 -9.42 -2.97
CA ALA A 38 -0.26 -10.20 -4.19
C ALA A 38 0.32 -9.51 -5.44
N ASN A 39 0.87 -10.30 -6.37
CA ASN A 39 1.43 -9.75 -7.61
C ASN A 39 0.35 -9.06 -8.45
N LYS A 40 0.76 -8.07 -9.26
CA LYS A 40 -0.14 -7.33 -10.15
C LYS A 40 -0.88 -8.25 -11.12
N GLU A 41 -0.20 -9.28 -11.63
CA GLU A 41 -0.80 -10.29 -12.53
C GLU A 41 -1.99 -11.00 -11.88
N VAL A 42 -1.84 -11.46 -10.64
CA VAL A 42 -2.91 -12.12 -9.88
C VAL A 42 -4.11 -11.18 -9.72
N LEU A 43 -3.87 -9.90 -9.46
CA LEU A 43 -4.93 -8.91 -9.32
C LEU A 43 -5.65 -8.60 -10.64
N GLU A 44 -4.95 -8.60 -11.77
CA GLU A 44 -5.57 -8.47 -13.09
C GLU A 44 -6.38 -9.72 -13.47
N ASP A 45 -5.90 -10.92 -13.13
CA ASP A 45 -6.64 -12.16 -13.34
C ASP A 45 -7.92 -12.18 -12.49
N MET A 46 -7.83 -11.80 -11.21
CA MET A 46 -9.00 -11.69 -10.33
C MET A 46 -10.02 -10.67 -10.83
N LYS A 47 -9.55 -9.57 -11.43
CA LYS A 47 -10.40 -8.56 -12.05
C LYS A 47 -11.08 -9.09 -13.31
N LYS A 48 -10.35 -9.79 -14.17
CA LYS A 48 -10.88 -10.42 -15.40
C LYS A 48 -11.98 -11.42 -15.08
N GLU A 49 -11.76 -12.24 -14.05
CA GLU A 49 -12.71 -13.24 -13.59
C GLU A 49 -13.81 -12.66 -12.65
N ASN A 50 -13.84 -11.33 -12.45
CA ASN A 50 -14.79 -10.62 -11.57
C ASN A 50 -14.88 -11.21 -10.14
N LEU A 51 -13.76 -11.70 -9.59
CA LEU A 51 -13.72 -12.36 -8.28
C LEU A 51 -13.83 -11.39 -7.11
N VAL A 52 -13.63 -10.09 -7.34
CA VAL A 52 -13.64 -9.05 -6.30
C VAL A 52 -14.43 -7.82 -6.75
N ARG A 53 -15.19 -7.25 -5.81
CA ARG A 53 -16.02 -6.07 -6.06
C ARG A 53 -15.21 -4.79 -5.89
N GLY A 54 -15.47 -3.81 -6.77
CA GLY A 54 -14.79 -2.52 -6.75
C GLY A 54 -13.31 -2.69 -7.07
N MET A 55 -13.00 -3.19 -8.27
CA MET A 55 -11.63 -3.32 -8.74
C MET A 55 -11.41 -2.27 -9.84
N SER A 56 -10.97 -1.08 -9.43
CA SER A 56 -10.49 -0.02 -10.32
C SER A 56 -9.46 -0.55 -11.33
N SER A 57 -9.55 -0.05 -12.57
CA SER A 57 -8.72 -0.52 -13.69
C SER A 57 -7.24 -0.15 -13.57
N ASN A 58 -6.87 0.72 -12.63
CA ASN A 58 -5.59 1.42 -12.69
C ASN A 58 -4.75 1.18 -11.43
N TRP A 59 -3.84 0.22 -11.50
CA TRP A 59 -2.70 0.11 -10.59
C TRP A 59 -1.71 1.25 -10.87
N LYS A 60 -1.79 2.36 -10.12
CA LYS A 60 -0.96 3.56 -10.38
C LYS A 60 0.35 3.62 -9.61
N ASN A 61 0.39 3.08 -8.39
CA ASN A 61 1.53 3.28 -7.49
C ASN A 61 2.17 1.94 -7.11
N GLU A 62 3.49 1.93 -6.99
CA GLU A 62 4.23 0.79 -6.44
C GLU A 62 4.06 0.74 -4.92
N CYS A 63 3.93 -0.47 -4.37
CA CYS A 63 3.82 -0.66 -2.93
C CYS A 63 5.22 -0.58 -2.29
N GLU A 64 5.43 0.39 -1.39
CA GLU A 64 6.69 0.60 -0.68
C GLU A 64 7.20 -0.68 0.01
N SER A 65 6.35 -1.37 0.77
CA SER A 65 6.71 -2.62 1.45
C SER A 65 7.12 -3.74 0.47
N CYS A 66 6.55 -3.75 -0.74
CA CYS A 66 6.98 -4.68 -1.79
C CYS A 66 8.33 -4.32 -2.37
N ILE A 67 8.60 -3.03 -2.58
CA ILE A 67 9.91 -2.56 -3.08
C ILE A 67 10.97 -2.99 -2.08
N GLU A 68 10.80 -2.63 -0.81
CA GLU A 68 11.74 -2.97 0.26
C GLU A 68 11.95 -4.48 0.36
N GLY A 69 10.86 -5.26 0.37
CA GLY A 69 10.92 -6.73 0.47
C GLY A 69 11.50 -7.44 -0.76
N LYS A 70 11.39 -6.86 -1.96
CA LYS A 70 11.92 -7.42 -3.22
C LYS A 70 13.32 -6.92 -3.55
N THR A 71 13.79 -5.85 -2.90
CA THR A 71 15.15 -5.39 -3.10
C THR A 71 16.14 -6.46 -2.66
N SER A 72 17.07 -6.82 -3.54
CA SER A 72 18.18 -7.70 -3.21
C SER A 72 19.50 -6.97 -3.45
N ARG A 73 20.49 -7.23 -2.59
CA ARG A 73 21.84 -6.68 -2.76
C ARG A 73 22.45 -7.27 -4.04
N ARG A 74 22.86 -6.40 -4.98
CA ARG A 74 23.59 -6.84 -6.17
C ARG A 74 24.88 -7.55 -5.76
N SER A 75 25.25 -8.59 -6.50
CA SER A 75 26.53 -9.26 -6.30
C SER A 75 27.69 -8.29 -6.60
N HIS A 76 28.79 -8.46 -5.87
CA HIS A 76 30.00 -7.72 -6.15
C HIS A 76 30.53 -8.13 -7.53
N GLN A 77 30.92 -7.14 -8.36
CA GLN A 77 31.65 -7.43 -9.59
C GLN A 77 32.94 -8.17 -9.23
N ARG A 78 33.14 -9.35 -9.82
CA ARG A 78 34.45 -9.98 -9.80
C ARG A 78 35.38 -9.11 -10.63
N HIS A 79 36.20 -8.31 -9.98
CA HIS A 79 37.44 -7.88 -10.58
C HIS A 79 38.32 -9.12 -10.71
N GLU A 80 38.67 -9.51 -11.95
CA GLU A 80 39.74 -10.47 -12.20
C GLU A 80 41.03 -9.85 -11.68
N GLY A 81 41.34 -10.14 -10.41
CA GLY A 81 42.62 -9.78 -9.81
C GLY A 81 43.71 -10.46 -10.61
N ARG A 82 44.48 -9.67 -11.36
CA ARG A 82 45.75 -10.09 -11.94
C ARG A 82 46.63 -10.55 -10.78
N ARG A 83 46.76 -11.86 -10.60
CA ARG A 83 47.77 -12.44 -9.70
C ARG A 83 49.13 -12.04 -10.26
N THR A 84 49.77 -11.04 -9.65
CA THR A 84 51.17 -10.72 -9.93
C THR A 84 52.01 -11.76 -9.20
N ASN A 85 52.60 -12.68 -9.97
CA ASN A 85 53.74 -13.49 -9.53
C ASN A 85 54.99 -12.63 -9.42
#